data_AF-A0A7J4JHN8-F1
#
_entry.id   AF-A0A7J4JHN8-F1
#
_cell.length_a   1.000
_cell.length_b   1.000
_cell.length_c   1.000
_cell.angle_alpha   90.00
_cell.angle_beta   90.00
_cell.angle_gamma   90.00
#
_symmetry.space_group_name_H-M   'P 1'
#
loop_
_entity.id
_entity.type
_entity.pdbx_description
1 polymer ?
#
loop_
_entity_poly.entity_id
_entity_poly.type
_entity_poly.pdbx_seq_one_letter_code
_entity_poly.pdbx_strand_id
1 'polypeptide(L)'
;DFGSISDFVADPYIKSIEFSDGKIKVRTDREEKDQGLLGEDEARQIVERFAKAADVAVQPAFEATVPGLKLEAVISEVLGIRFVIEKV
;
A
#
# COMPACT_ATOMS: atom_id res chain seq x y z
N ASP A 1 5.88 11.35 1.93
CA ASP A 1 5.90 10.96 0.52
C ASP A 1 5.92 9.44 0.44
N PHE A 2 4.85 8.84 -0.07
CA PHE A 2 4.68 7.38 -0.19
C PHE A 2 5.11 6.84 -1.57
N GLY A 3 5.81 7.64 -2.39
CA GLY A 3 6.37 7.19 -3.66
C GLY A 3 5.35 7.20 -4.78
N SER A 4 5.34 6.16 -5.63
CA SER A 4 4.44 6.06 -6.80
C SER A 4 2.95 6.05 -6.46
N ILE A 5 2.58 5.77 -5.22
CA ILE A 5 1.18 5.80 -4.78
C ILE A 5 0.75 7.16 -4.19
N SER A 6 1.65 8.15 -4.13
CA SER A 6 1.37 9.45 -3.50
C SER A 6 0.16 10.16 -4.12
N ASP A 7 -0.02 10.10 -5.44
CA ASP A 7 -1.17 10.68 -6.13
C ASP A 7 -2.48 10.00 -5.72
N PHE A 8 -2.46 8.67 -5.57
CA PHE A 8 -3.63 7.92 -5.13
C PHE A 8 -3.99 8.20 -3.66
N VAL A 9 -2.97 8.34 -2.81
CA VAL A 9 -3.15 8.71 -1.41
C VAL A 9 -3.77 10.11 -1.29
N ALA A 10 -3.35 11.05 -2.13
CA ALA A 10 -3.86 12.42 -2.12
C ALA A 10 -5.30 12.56 -2.65
N ASP A 11 -5.76 11.65 -3.52
CA ASP A 11 -7.10 11.72 -4.13
C ASP A 11 -8.22 11.38 -3.12
N PRO A 12 -9.09 12.34 -2.73
CA PRO A 12 -10.13 12.12 -1.72
C PRO A 12 -11.21 11.09 -2.13
N TYR A 13 -11.32 10.73 -3.42
CA TYR A 13 -12.30 9.75 -3.90
C TYR A 13 -11.81 8.31 -3.78
N ILE A 14 -10.50 8.11 -3.61
CA ILE A 14 -9.91 6.78 -3.41
C ILE A 14 -10.16 6.32 -1.97
N LYS A 15 -10.66 5.10 -1.82
CA LYS A 15 -10.92 4.44 -0.54
C LYS A 15 -9.80 3.49 -0.16
N SER A 16 -9.32 2.71 -1.12
CA SER A 16 -8.21 1.79 -0.90
C SER A 16 -7.29 1.66 -2.11
N ILE A 17 -6.05 1.30 -1.83
CA ILE A 17 -5.00 0.98 -2.79
C ILE A 17 -4.51 -0.43 -2.45
N GLU A 18 -4.60 -1.35 -3.38
CA GLU A 18 -4.20 -2.74 -3.20
C GLU A 18 -3.03 -3.07 -4.12
N PHE A 19 -2.03 -3.77 -3.59
CA PHE A 19 -0.93 -4.31 -4.37
C PHE A 19 -0.87 -5.83 -4.21
N SER A 20 -0.90 -6.54 -5.33
CA SER A 20 -0.68 -7.99 -5.38
C SER A 20 -0.16 -8.40 -6.74
N ASP A 21 0.73 -9.40 -6.75
CA ASP A 21 1.25 -10.03 -7.96
C ASP A 21 1.76 -9.00 -9.01
N GLY A 22 2.46 -7.96 -8.53
CA GLY A 22 3.05 -6.91 -9.36
C GLY A 22 2.07 -5.86 -9.89
N LYS A 23 0.80 -5.85 -9.45
CA LYS A 23 -0.24 -4.93 -9.94
C LYS A 23 -0.74 -4.02 -8.83
N ILE A 24 -1.01 -2.76 -9.17
CA ILE A 24 -1.76 -1.83 -8.32
C ILE A 24 -3.22 -1.80 -8.75
N LYS A 25 -4.11 -1.93 -7.79
CA LYS A 25 -5.54 -1.66 -7.91
C LYS A 25 -5.92 -0.51 -7.00
N VAL A 26 -6.85 0.30 -7.46
CA VAL A 26 -7.42 1.40 -6.70
C VAL A 26 -8.92 1.23 -6.64
N ARG A 27 -9.49 1.37 -5.46
CA ARG A 27 -10.94 1.31 -5.23
C ARG A 27 -11.48 2.69 -4.85
N THR A 28 -12.61 3.03 -5.44
CA THR A 28 -13.45 4.19 -5.11
C THR A 28 -14.85 3.73 -4.69
N ASP A 29 -15.74 4.64 -4.33
CA ASP A 29 -17.16 4.31 -4.06
C ASP A 29 -17.92 3.79 -5.31
N ARG A 30 -17.37 3.99 -6.51
CA ARG A 30 -18.04 3.68 -7.78
C ARG A 30 -17.44 2.49 -8.51
N GLU A 31 -16.13 2.31 -8.42
CA GLU A 31 -15.40 1.30 -9.19
C GLU A 31 -14.08 0.87 -8.54
N GLU A 32 -13.61 -0.30 -8.96
CA GLU A 32 -12.24 -0.80 -8.77
C GLU A 32 -11.54 -0.81 -10.13
N LYS A 33 -10.31 -0.28 -10.19
CA LYS A 33 -9.56 -0.14 -11.44
C LYS A 33 -8.10 -0.52 -11.26
N ASP A 34 -7.59 -1.34 -12.18
CA ASP A 34 -6.16 -1.61 -12.33
C ASP A 34 -5.43 -0.33 -12.79
N GLN A 35 -4.39 0.07 -12.07
CA GLN A 35 -3.60 1.28 -12.36
C GLN A 35 -2.25 0.97 -13.03
N GLY A 36 -1.93 -0.30 -13.23
CA GLY A 36 -0.71 -0.75 -13.89
C GLY A 36 0.14 -1.65 -13.01
N LEU A 37 1.43 -1.72 -13.36
CA LEU A 37 2.40 -2.57 -12.70
C LEU A 37 3.23 -1.76 -11.71
N LEU A 38 3.60 -2.41 -10.60
CA LEU A 38 4.53 -1.90 -9.60
C LEU A 38 5.57 -2.97 -9.30
N GLY A 39 6.85 -2.59 -9.25
CA GLY A 39 7.94 -3.49 -8.92
C GLY A 39 7.93 -3.91 -7.45
N GLU A 40 8.47 -5.09 -7.15
CA GLU A 40 8.53 -5.61 -5.78
C GLU A 40 9.41 -4.74 -4.87
N ASP A 41 10.54 -4.23 -5.38
CA ASP A 41 11.41 -3.31 -4.63
C ASP A 41 10.68 -2.02 -4.26
N GLU A 42 9.83 -1.53 -5.15
CA GLU A 42 9.04 -0.33 -4.92
C GLU A 42 7.91 -0.59 -3.92
N ALA A 43 7.25 -1.74 -4.02
CA ALA A 43 6.30 -2.20 -3.01
C ALA A 43 6.95 -2.33 -1.62
N ARG A 44 8.18 -2.84 -1.55
CA ARG A 44 8.96 -2.92 -0.30
C ARG A 44 9.22 -1.53 0.27
N GLN A 45 9.65 -0.58 -0.56
CA GLN A 45 9.88 0.79 -0.12
C GLN A 45 8.60 1.47 0.40
N ILE A 46 7.44 1.19 -0.18
CA ILE A 46 6.15 1.70 0.33
C ILE A 46 5.93 1.20 1.76
N VAL A 47 6.05 -0.12 1.97
CA VAL A 47 5.88 -0.74 3.30
C VAL A 47 6.87 -0.14 4.32
N GLU A 48 8.14 -0.01 3.95
CA GLU A 48 9.18 0.58 4.80
C GLU A 48 8.90 2.05 5.14
N ARG A 49 8.34 2.83 4.21
CA ARG A 49 7.94 4.24 4.47
C ARG A 49 6.79 4.32 5.46
N PHE A 50 5.80 3.42 5.37
CA PHE A 50 4.74 3.32 6.37
C PHE A 50 5.28 2.94 7.73
N ALA A 51 6.19 1.96 7.80
CA ALA A 51 6.85 1.54 9.03
C ALA A 51 7.61 2.69 9.71
N LYS A 52 8.41 3.42 8.92
CA LYS A 52 9.12 4.60 9.39
C LYS A 52 8.18 5.71 9.86
N ALA A 53 7.08 5.96 9.14
CA ALA A 53 6.13 7.01 9.48
C ALA A 53 5.30 6.67 10.74
N ALA A 54 5.04 5.39 11.00
CA ALA A 54 4.34 4.90 12.18
C ALA A 54 5.28 4.55 13.35
N ASP A 55 6.60 4.70 13.18
CA ASP A 55 7.63 4.32 14.16
C ASP A 55 7.54 2.86 14.64
N VAL A 56 7.35 1.94 13.68
CA VAL A 56 7.23 0.49 13.92
C VAL A 56 8.22 -0.29 13.06
N ALA A 57 8.59 -1.49 13.51
CA ALA A 57 9.45 -2.40 12.74
C ALA A 57 8.63 -3.21 11.72
N VAL A 58 9.18 -3.39 10.51
CA VAL A 58 8.59 -4.24 9.48
C VAL A 58 8.66 -5.72 9.89
N GLN A 59 7.55 -6.45 9.71
CA GLN A 59 7.41 -7.88 10.02
C GLN A 59 6.73 -8.62 8.86
N PRO A 60 6.80 -9.96 8.78
CA PRO A 60 6.17 -10.72 7.69
C PRO A 60 4.65 -10.50 7.57
N ALA A 61 3.96 -10.31 8.69
CA ALA A 61 2.62 -9.73 8.73
C ALA A 61 2.76 -8.36 9.39
N PHE A 62 2.40 -7.31 8.66
CA PHE A 62 2.71 -5.94 9.02
C PHE A 62 1.46 -5.08 8.97
N GLU A 63 1.22 -4.32 10.02
CA GLU A 63 0.18 -3.30 10.07
C GLU A 63 0.81 -1.98 10.53
N ALA A 64 0.47 -0.88 9.86
CA ALA A 64 0.87 0.46 10.26
C ALA A 64 -0.26 1.45 10.05
N THR A 65 -0.48 2.32 11.03
CA THR A 65 -1.43 3.43 10.94
C THR A 65 -0.67 4.74 10.99
N VAL A 66 -0.95 5.62 10.03
CA VAL A 66 -0.47 7.00 9.96
C VAL A 66 -1.68 7.93 9.82
N PRO A 67 -1.56 9.25 9.99
CA PRO A 67 -2.71 10.14 9.91
C PRO A 67 -3.53 9.95 8.62
N GLY A 68 -4.77 9.46 8.76
CA GLY A 68 -5.73 9.25 7.67
C GLY A 68 -5.52 7.99 6.83
N LEU A 69 -4.55 7.13 7.15
CA LEU A 69 -4.27 5.91 6.39
C LEU A 69 -3.94 4.72 7.30
N LYS A 70 -4.44 3.55 6.93
CA LYS A 70 -4.05 2.26 7.48
C LYS A 70 -3.40 1.42 6.38
N LEU A 71 -2.26 0.80 6.65
CA LEU A 71 -1.62 -0.18 5.77
C LEU A 71 -1.62 -1.55 6.44
N GLU A 72 -2.08 -2.56 5.71
CA GLU A 72 -1.93 -3.98 6.04
C GLU A 72 -1.10 -4.65 4.95
N ALA A 73 -0.03 -5.35 5.32
CA ALA A 73 0.87 -6.00 4.38
C ALA A 73 1.27 -7.42 4.82
N VAL A 74 1.51 -8.26 3.82
CA VAL A 74 2.11 -9.58 3.95
C VAL A 74 3.36 -9.62 3.09
N ILE A 75 4.49 -9.99 3.70
CA ILE A 75 5.80 -10.12 3.07
C ILE A 75 6.21 -11.59 3.15
N SER A 76 6.30 -12.25 2.00
CA SER A 76 6.60 -13.68 1.89
C SER A 76 7.72 -13.91 0.88
N GLU A 77 8.62 -14.84 1.16
CA GLU A 77 9.62 -15.30 0.18
C GLU A 77 8.99 -16.07 -0.98
N VAL A 78 7.80 -16.65 -0.78
CA VAL A 78 7.10 -17.48 -1.78
C VAL A 78 6.09 -16.66 -2.58
N LEU A 79 5.33 -15.80 -1.90
CA LEU A 79 4.23 -15.03 -2.50
C LEU A 79 4.59 -13.57 -2.81
N GLY A 80 5.81 -13.15 -2.49
CA GLY A 80 6.25 -11.76 -2.61
C GLY A 80 5.56 -10.85 -1.59
N ILE A 81 5.44 -9.57 -1.95
CA ILE A 81 4.79 -8.54 -1.13
C ILE A 81 3.35 -8.37 -1.60
N ARG A 82 2.44 -8.29 -0.63
CA ARG A 82 1.04 -7.88 -0.83
C ARG A 82 0.69 -6.84 0.19
N PHE A 83 -0.06 -5.82 -0.19
CA PHE A 83 -0.56 -4.84 0.77
C PHE A 83 -1.90 -4.26 0.36
N VAL A 84 -2.61 -3.74 1.36
CA VAL A 84 -3.79 -2.91 1.23
C VAL A 84 -3.58 -1.65 2.04
N ILE A 85 -3.84 -0.50 1.44
CA ILE A 85 -3.84 0.80 2.12
C ILE A 85 -5.28 1.30 2.09
N GLU A 86 -5.84 1.60 3.24
CA GLU A 86 -7.20 2.12 3.41
C GLU A 86 -7.17 3.54 3.98
N LYS A 87 -8.14 4.37 3.59
CA LYS A 87 -8.36 5.68 4.22
C LYS A 87 -9.22 5.53 5.47
N VAL A 88 -8.76 6.12 6.59
CA VAL A 88 -9.43 6.08 7.91
C VAL A 88 -9.82 7.45 8.42
#